data_AF-A0A117MK01-F1
#
_entry.id   AF-A0A117MK01-F1
#
_cell.length_a   1.000
_cell.length_b   1.000
_cell.length_c   1.000
_cell.angle_alpha   90.00
_cell.angle_beta   90.00
_cell.angle_gamma   90.00
#
_symmetry.space_group_name_H-M   'P 1'
#
loop_
_entity.id
_entity.type
_entity.pdbx_description
1 polymer ?
#
loop_
_entity_poly.entity_id
_entity_poly.type
_entity_poly.pdbx_seq_one_letter_code
_entity_poly.pdbx_strand_id
1 'polypeptide(L)'
;MALVNGRPWPNRRRLLESDPELYSTDADAILADWIGQRHPDSVTDAAESLQRYRVLLANCRAVGVAATMDAVARGFAQEALPLLDSDMPDEVDEGLLALVEAAATVSPGSPWRTFWSMRFASVCFDRYRSGGDLEALDSGILALQRAEQTAEPGAAELPGLLNNLADALILRHSATGVPDDLTEALAACERGRQEDRDDRIQWALLINKSRVLSTQPGRLDEAITTAELAVARTRDDDLAVAALAQLGEVRLQLYRDEGDPALLDSGLRALTEALRRTPVDVPEWWICQSYLGVALLDRYDRTADITDVDAAITAFQSAADACPADAPHRAGISTNLGLAVAERWERLRLPDDLDTAITALEDAVSLSSPGTPTWSSLLGNLGGGLLDRYRDRADPGDLDRALACFTRAIRDSGRIGWREQAADQHNLGRALLERHLRDDVTEDLTLAVEALRTAVDLTPRTSPLLGGWLDALATALARRHERSGTEADRRTASEAFEEASRFADTATLLRTGIHWGRWSSRIGRWTEAANAFELALTAMEQLVRTQGGRAHKETWLRDGAEVGPGRSQAALRSGDLAGAVTGLERARGVLLREALDRTPADLQRLSGSARGELARRFTELAAPGLAARATTGDDEA
;
A
#
# COMPACT_ATOMS: atom_id res chain seq x y z
N MET A 1 -48.89 19.68 23.43
CA MET A 1 -48.36 20.43 22.27
C MET A 1 -46.85 20.52 22.25
N ALA A 2 -46.17 20.98 23.32
CA ALA A 2 -44.70 21.02 23.37
C ALA A 2 -44.04 19.65 23.13
N LEU A 3 -44.59 18.57 23.70
CA LEU A 3 -44.14 17.19 23.42
C LEU A 3 -44.31 16.79 21.94
N VAL A 4 -45.45 17.15 21.34
CA VAL A 4 -45.80 16.84 19.95
C VAL A 4 -44.87 17.55 18.96
N ASN A 5 -44.56 18.82 19.25
CA ASN A 5 -43.73 19.69 18.42
C ASN A 5 -42.24 19.63 18.76
N GLY A 6 -41.88 19.01 19.89
CA GLY A 6 -40.53 18.98 20.44
C GLY A 6 -39.60 18.00 19.73
N ARG A 7 -39.51 18.04 18.40
CA ARG A 7 -38.42 17.37 17.67
C ARG A 7 -37.09 18.05 18.03
N PRO A 8 -35.97 17.31 18.12
CA PRO A 8 -35.81 15.86 17.98
C PRO A 8 -36.12 15.08 19.29
N TRP A 9 -36.12 13.75 19.25
CA TRP A 9 -36.40 12.86 20.41
C TRP A 9 -35.67 13.19 21.72
N PRO A 10 -34.41 13.67 21.74
CA PRO A 10 -33.77 14.16 22.96
C PRO A 10 -34.54 15.27 23.69
N ASN A 11 -35.28 16.10 22.97
CA ASN A 11 -36.13 17.15 23.57
C ASN A 11 -37.41 16.53 24.14
N ARG A 12 -38.03 15.57 23.43
CA ARG A 12 -39.22 14.84 23.91
C ARG A 12 -38.93 14.08 25.19
N ARG A 13 -37.80 13.37 25.23
CA ARG A 13 -37.37 12.65 26.44
C ARG A 13 -37.18 13.62 27.60
N ARG A 14 -36.43 14.70 27.41
CA ARG A 14 -36.23 15.71 28.46
C ARG A 14 -37.55 16.27 29.01
N LEU A 15 -38.52 16.55 28.13
CA LEU A 15 -39.85 16.99 28.55
C LEU A 15 -40.56 15.94 29.41
N LEU A 16 -40.55 14.67 28.98
CA LEU A 16 -41.16 13.55 29.71
C LEU A 16 -40.45 13.26 31.05
N GLU A 17 -39.13 13.43 31.11
CA GLU A 17 -38.33 13.28 32.33
C GLU A 17 -38.57 14.44 33.30
N SER A 18 -38.73 15.67 32.79
CA SER A 18 -38.91 16.87 33.62
C SER A 18 -40.34 17.07 34.14
N ASP A 19 -41.33 16.47 33.47
CA ASP A 19 -42.74 16.71 33.76
C ASP A 19 -43.56 15.40 33.73
N PRO A 20 -43.63 14.68 34.87
CA PRO A 20 -44.41 13.45 34.99
C PRO A 20 -45.93 13.61 34.80
N GLU A 21 -46.47 14.83 34.95
CA GLU A 21 -47.91 15.06 34.79
C GLU A 21 -48.36 14.84 33.34
N LEU A 22 -47.44 14.94 32.37
CA LEU A 22 -47.69 14.73 30.94
C LEU A 22 -48.20 13.33 30.58
N TYR A 23 -47.88 12.31 31.37
CA TYR A 23 -48.35 10.92 31.17
C TYR A 23 -49.25 10.43 32.30
N SER A 24 -49.87 11.36 33.03
CA SER A 24 -50.91 11.05 34.02
C SER A 24 -52.19 10.50 33.37
N THR A 25 -53.04 9.85 34.17
CA THR A 25 -54.35 9.36 33.72
C THR A 25 -55.28 10.51 33.33
N ASP A 26 -55.13 11.68 33.96
CA ASP A 26 -55.91 12.88 33.65
C ASP A 26 -55.47 13.48 32.30
N ALA A 27 -54.16 13.53 32.02
CA ALA A 27 -53.64 13.93 30.72
C ALA A 27 -54.10 13.00 29.58
N ASP A 28 -54.19 11.69 29.84
CA ASP A 28 -54.72 10.71 28.88
C ASP A 28 -56.20 10.95 28.54
N ALA A 29 -57.01 11.30 29.55
CA ALA A 29 -58.43 11.63 29.36
C ALA A 29 -58.62 12.91 28.52
N ILE A 30 -57.81 13.93 28.76
CA ILE A 30 -57.82 15.19 27.99
C ILE A 30 -57.43 14.92 26.52
N LEU A 31 -56.39 14.09 26.29
CA LEU A 31 -55.98 13.71 24.94
C LEU A 31 -57.06 12.89 24.20
N ALA A 32 -57.75 11.99 24.90
CA ALA A 32 -58.85 11.21 24.33
C ALA A 32 -60.02 12.10 23.87
N ASP A 33 -60.38 13.10 24.68
CA ASP A 33 -61.42 14.08 24.37
C ASP A 33 -61.03 14.96 23.15
N TRP A 34 -59.78 15.43 23.09
CA TRP A 34 -59.25 16.16 21.93
C TRP A 34 -59.25 15.35 20.63
N ILE A 35 -58.96 14.05 20.70
CA ILE A 35 -59.04 13.15 19.53
C ILE A 35 -60.50 12.97 19.11
N GLY A 36 -61.42 12.78 20.07
CA GLY A 36 -62.85 12.58 19.82
C GLY A 36 -63.58 13.82 19.27
N GLN A 37 -63.11 15.03 19.57
CA GLN A 37 -63.69 16.29 19.11
C GLN A 37 -63.27 16.70 17.68
N ARG A 38 -62.33 15.99 17.05
CA ARG A 38 -61.90 16.29 15.67
C ARG A 38 -62.83 15.64 14.63
N HIS A 39 -63.26 16.43 13.64
CA HIS A 39 -64.14 15.97 12.57
C HIS A 39 -63.44 14.98 11.62
N PRO A 40 -64.15 13.95 11.10
CA PRO A 40 -63.56 12.91 10.25
C PRO A 40 -62.90 13.42 8.95
N ASP A 41 -63.26 14.61 8.47
CA ASP A 41 -62.73 15.20 7.24
C ASP A 41 -61.52 16.16 7.46
N SER A 42 -61.07 16.37 8.70
CA SER A 42 -59.88 17.19 8.99
C SER A 42 -58.64 16.31 9.15
N VAL A 43 -57.75 16.33 8.15
CA VAL A 43 -56.38 15.77 8.12
C VAL A 43 -56.20 14.52 9.00
N THR A 44 -56.46 13.35 8.42
CA THR A 44 -56.32 12.01 9.00
C THR A 44 -55.02 11.84 9.82
N ASP A 45 -53.92 12.46 9.38
CA ASP A 45 -52.60 12.37 10.01
C ASP A 45 -52.52 12.96 11.43
N ALA A 46 -53.33 13.96 11.75
CA ALA A 46 -53.22 14.67 13.03
C ALA A 46 -53.87 13.90 14.19
N ALA A 47 -54.97 13.19 13.92
CA ALA A 47 -55.61 12.30 14.89
C ALA A 47 -54.76 11.03 15.10
N GLU A 48 -54.23 10.46 14.01
CA GLU A 48 -53.34 9.30 14.09
C GLU A 48 -52.04 9.61 14.84
N SER A 49 -51.43 10.78 14.59
CA SER A 49 -50.25 11.24 15.33
C SER A 49 -50.52 11.36 16.83
N LEU A 50 -51.65 11.96 17.23
CA LEU A 50 -52.04 12.06 18.64
C LEU A 50 -52.31 10.68 19.27
N GLN A 51 -52.87 9.74 18.51
CA GLN A 51 -53.07 8.37 18.96
C GLN A 51 -51.73 7.66 19.23
N ARG A 52 -50.73 7.86 18.36
CA ARG A 52 -49.35 7.35 18.59
C ARG A 52 -48.72 7.93 19.85
N TYR A 53 -48.91 9.24 20.11
CA TYR A 53 -48.45 9.86 21.37
C TYR A 53 -49.20 9.34 22.60
N ARG A 54 -50.49 9.05 22.47
CA ARG A 54 -51.27 8.46 23.57
C ARG A 54 -50.72 7.09 23.98
N VAL A 55 -50.35 6.25 23.00
CA VAL A 55 -49.66 4.97 23.25
C VAL A 55 -48.31 5.18 23.90
N LEU A 56 -47.51 6.14 23.41
CA LEU A 56 -46.21 6.49 24.00
C LEU A 56 -46.33 6.88 25.48
N LEU A 57 -47.27 7.77 25.82
CA LEU A 57 -47.51 8.23 27.19
C LEU A 57 -48.04 7.11 28.08
N ALA A 58 -48.92 6.25 27.55
CA ALA A 58 -49.38 5.06 28.27
C ALA A 58 -48.21 4.12 28.62
N ASN A 59 -47.25 3.93 27.71
CA ASN A 59 -46.04 3.16 27.98
C ASN A 59 -45.14 3.86 29.02
N CYS A 60 -44.95 5.18 28.93
CA CYS A 60 -44.20 5.93 29.96
C CYS A 60 -44.78 5.73 31.35
N ARG A 61 -46.10 5.71 31.48
CA ARG A 61 -46.79 5.43 32.76
C ARG A 61 -46.63 3.97 33.22
N ALA A 62 -46.62 3.01 32.31
CA ALA A 62 -46.58 1.59 32.63
C ALA A 62 -45.18 1.08 33.00
N VAL A 63 -44.15 1.52 32.26
CA VAL A 63 -42.79 0.98 32.37
C VAL A 63 -41.72 2.06 32.61
N GLY A 64 -42.12 3.33 32.72
CA GLY A 64 -41.22 4.46 32.88
C GLY A 64 -40.72 5.04 31.56
N VAL A 65 -40.22 6.28 31.61
CA VAL A 65 -39.74 7.02 30.43
C VAL A 65 -38.54 6.33 29.78
N ALA A 66 -37.57 5.87 30.58
CA ALA A 66 -36.36 5.21 30.08
C ALA A 66 -36.67 3.94 29.27
N ALA A 67 -37.42 2.99 29.84
CA ALA A 67 -37.79 1.75 29.15
C ALA A 67 -38.68 2.00 27.91
N THR A 68 -39.48 3.06 27.94
CA THR A 68 -40.28 3.49 26.78
C THR A 68 -39.39 4.04 25.67
N MET A 69 -38.40 4.87 25.99
CA MET A 69 -37.44 5.38 25.00
C MET A 69 -36.59 4.25 24.40
N ASP A 70 -36.19 3.25 25.20
CA ASP A 70 -35.50 2.06 24.68
C ASP A 70 -36.37 1.28 23.69
N ALA A 71 -37.68 1.18 23.94
CA ALA A 71 -38.61 0.53 23.00
C ALA A 71 -38.78 1.32 21.69
N VAL A 72 -38.83 2.65 21.78
CA VAL A 72 -38.85 3.55 20.62
C VAL A 72 -37.56 3.42 19.80
N ALA A 73 -36.40 3.39 20.47
CA ALA A 73 -35.10 3.20 19.84
C ALA A 73 -35.00 1.89 19.05
N ARG A 74 -35.53 0.80 19.63
CA ARG A 74 -35.60 -0.50 18.96
C ARG A 74 -36.49 -0.45 17.71
N GLY A 75 -37.57 0.34 17.73
CA GLY A 75 -38.40 0.56 16.55
C GLY A 75 -37.61 1.18 15.39
N PHE A 76 -36.89 2.28 15.66
CA PHE A 76 -36.01 2.90 14.65
C PHE A 76 -34.95 1.94 14.13
N ALA A 77 -34.34 1.16 15.01
CA ALA A 77 -33.35 0.18 14.58
C ALA A 77 -33.94 -0.97 13.74
N GLN A 78 -35.17 -1.41 14.04
CA GLN A 78 -35.86 -2.42 13.23
C GLN A 78 -36.20 -1.90 11.84
N GLU A 79 -36.55 -0.62 11.72
CA GLU A 79 -36.76 0.05 10.44
C GLU A 79 -35.45 0.27 9.68
N ALA A 80 -34.34 0.51 10.40
CA ALA A 80 -33.03 0.72 9.81
C ALA A 80 -32.46 -0.54 9.15
N LEU A 81 -32.57 -1.71 9.80
CA LEU A 81 -31.85 -2.92 9.38
C LEU A 81 -32.07 -3.32 7.89
N PRO A 82 -33.31 -3.37 7.36
CA PRO A 82 -33.53 -3.70 5.94
C PRO A 82 -32.97 -2.65 4.98
N LEU A 83 -32.93 -1.38 5.40
CA LEU A 83 -32.45 -0.27 4.59
C LEU A 83 -30.92 -0.26 4.46
N LEU A 84 -30.23 -0.71 5.51
CA LEU A 84 -28.76 -0.80 5.54
C LEU A 84 -28.21 -1.89 4.62
N ASP A 85 -29.02 -2.92 4.33
CA ASP A 85 -28.67 -4.02 3.41
C ASP A 85 -29.10 -3.72 1.96
N SER A 86 -29.58 -2.50 1.67
CA SER A 86 -30.01 -2.10 0.33
C SER A 86 -28.86 -1.73 -0.59
N ASP A 87 -28.98 -2.07 -1.88
CA ASP A 87 -28.05 -1.63 -2.93
C ASP A 87 -28.24 -0.14 -3.29
N MET A 88 -29.31 0.50 -2.80
CA MET A 88 -29.65 1.89 -3.10
C MET A 88 -29.03 2.84 -2.06
N PRO A 89 -28.12 3.77 -2.44
CA PRO A 89 -27.45 4.67 -1.50
C PRO A 89 -28.41 5.51 -0.66
N ASP A 90 -29.51 5.98 -1.26
CA ASP A 90 -30.52 6.80 -0.58
C ASP A 90 -31.24 6.00 0.54
N GLU A 91 -31.46 4.70 0.34
CA GLU A 91 -32.05 3.83 1.36
C GLU A 91 -31.06 3.57 2.50
N VAL A 92 -29.78 3.34 2.18
CA VAL A 92 -28.72 3.21 3.19
C VAL A 92 -28.59 4.49 4.03
N ASP A 93 -28.68 5.67 3.42
CA ASP A 93 -28.69 6.96 4.11
C ASP A 93 -29.89 7.09 5.06
N GLU A 94 -31.08 6.62 4.65
CA GLU A 94 -32.27 6.57 5.50
C GLU A 94 -32.06 5.61 6.69
N GLY A 95 -31.46 4.43 6.46
CA GLY A 95 -31.11 3.48 7.52
C GLY A 95 -30.08 4.04 8.51
N LEU A 96 -29.06 4.73 8.02
CA LEU A 96 -28.05 5.43 8.83
C LEU A 96 -28.69 6.53 9.69
N LEU A 97 -29.60 7.33 9.11
CA LEU A 97 -30.36 8.33 9.84
C LEU A 97 -31.19 7.69 10.97
N ALA A 98 -31.86 6.56 10.69
CA ALA A 98 -32.64 5.83 11.67
C ALA A 98 -31.78 5.29 12.83
N LEU A 99 -30.55 4.83 12.58
CA LEU A 99 -29.60 4.46 13.64
C LEU A 99 -29.18 5.65 14.50
N VAL A 100 -28.95 6.82 13.89
CA VAL A 100 -28.66 8.06 14.62
C VAL A 100 -29.85 8.47 15.50
N GLU A 101 -31.07 8.35 14.97
CA GLU A 101 -32.29 8.61 15.75
C GLU A 101 -32.43 7.61 16.91
N ALA A 102 -32.19 6.32 16.67
CA ALA A 102 -32.20 5.29 17.71
C ALA A 102 -31.21 5.63 18.84
N ALA A 103 -29.96 5.96 18.52
CA ALA A 103 -28.95 6.36 19.51
C ALA A 103 -29.33 7.65 20.26
N ALA A 104 -29.96 8.62 19.59
CA ALA A 104 -30.38 9.88 20.20
C ALA A 104 -31.60 9.72 21.15
N THR A 105 -32.46 8.73 20.90
CA THR A 105 -33.66 8.50 21.73
C THR A 105 -33.34 7.95 23.12
N VAL A 106 -32.33 7.08 23.23
CA VAL A 106 -31.93 6.43 24.48
C VAL A 106 -31.09 7.34 25.39
N SER A 107 -31.17 7.10 26.70
CA SER A 107 -30.42 7.85 27.71
C SER A 107 -28.91 7.82 27.46
N PRO A 108 -28.16 8.89 27.78
CA PRO A 108 -26.73 8.97 27.49
C PRO A 108 -25.91 7.80 28.06
N GLY A 109 -26.20 7.35 29.29
CA GLY A 109 -25.54 6.17 29.90
C GLY A 109 -26.14 4.81 29.50
N SER A 110 -27.12 4.75 28.59
CA SER A 110 -27.74 3.48 28.20
C SER A 110 -26.77 2.64 27.35
N PRO A 111 -26.59 1.34 27.65
CA PRO A 111 -25.83 0.41 26.81
C PRO A 111 -26.30 0.37 25.35
N TRP A 112 -27.60 0.59 25.14
CA TRP A 112 -28.19 0.65 23.80
C TRP A 112 -27.67 1.82 22.98
N ARG A 113 -27.26 2.92 23.61
CA ARG A 113 -26.67 4.06 22.91
C ARG A 113 -25.35 3.66 22.28
N THR A 114 -24.48 3.05 23.09
CA THR A 114 -23.20 2.50 22.67
C THR A 114 -23.39 1.50 21.54
N PHE A 115 -24.33 0.57 21.69
CA PHE A 115 -24.63 -0.44 20.67
C PHE A 115 -25.02 0.19 19.32
N TRP A 116 -25.98 1.13 19.31
CA TRP A 116 -26.42 1.78 18.07
C TRP A 116 -25.34 2.64 17.43
N SER A 117 -24.54 3.35 18.23
CA SER A 117 -23.39 4.11 17.73
C SER A 117 -22.32 3.20 17.10
N MET A 118 -22.04 2.04 17.69
CA MET A 118 -21.12 1.06 17.10
C MET A 118 -21.65 0.48 15.79
N ARG A 119 -22.96 0.18 15.71
CA ARG A 119 -23.58 -0.28 14.47
C ARG A 119 -23.54 0.77 13.37
N PHE A 120 -23.88 2.02 13.68
CA PHE A 120 -23.77 3.14 12.75
C PHE A 120 -22.33 3.30 12.23
N ALA A 121 -21.34 3.30 13.14
CA ALA A 121 -19.94 3.43 12.77
C ALA A 121 -19.47 2.27 11.88
N SER A 122 -19.91 1.03 12.13
CA SER A 122 -19.59 -0.12 11.26
C SER A 122 -20.01 0.12 9.81
N VAL A 123 -21.24 0.58 9.58
CA VAL A 123 -21.75 0.84 8.22
C VAL A 123 -20.99 1.99 7.56
N CYS A 124 -20.67 3.05 8.31
CA CYS A 124 -19.83 4.14 7.83
C CYS A 124 -18.43 3.65 7.40
N PHE A 125 -17.85 2.68 8.12
CA PHE A 125 -16.55 2.12 7.76
C PHE A 125 -16.64 1.29 6.49
N ASP A 126 -17.70 0.51 6.32
CA ASP A 126 -17.89 -0.30 5.12
C ASP A 126 -18.06 0.59 3.88
N ARG A 127 -18.80 1.71 3.99
CA ARG A 127 -18.89 2.73 2.94
C ARG A 127 -17.56 3.38 2.60
N TYR A 128 -16.77 3.72 3.61
CA TYR A 128 -15.44 4.26 3.37
C TYR A 128 -14.54 3.23 2.66
N ARG A 129 -14.58 1.98 3.10
CA ARG A 129 -13.74 0.92 2.53
C ARG A 129 -14.14 0.56 1.09
N SER A 130 -15.42 0.60 0.75
CA SER A 130 -15.90 0.27 -0.61
C SER A 130 -15.84 1.46 -1.58
N GLY A 131 -16.15 2.68 -1.12
CA GLY A 131 -16.31 3.86 -1.98
C GLY A 131 -15.35 5.01 -1.71
N GLY A 132 -14.53 4.95 -0.66
CA GLY A 132 -13.63 6.04 -0.25
C GLY A 132 -14.35 7.23 0.42
N ASP A 133 -15.58 7.03 0.91
CA ASP A 133 -16.42 8.07 1.53
C ASP A 133 -15.86 8.52 2.90
N LEU A 134 -14.97 9.52 2.86
CA LEU A 134 -14.35 10.09 4.06
C LEU A 134 -15.37 10.79 4.98
N GLU A 135 -16.44 11.36 4.44
CA GLU A 135 -17.47 12.02 5.25
C GLU A 135 -18.26 11.02 6.09
N ALA A 136 -18.55 9.84 5.53
CA ALA A 136 -19.11 8.73 6.28
C ALA A 136 -18.16 8.28 7.40
N LEU A 137 -16.87 8.09 7.11
CA LEU A 137 -15.88 7.70 8.12
C LEU A 137 -15.82 8.70 9.28
N ASP A 138 -15.75 10.00 8.99
CA ASP A 138 -15.76 11.07 10.00
C ASP A 138 -17.04 11.08 10.83
N SER A 139 -18.19 10.82 10.20
CA SER A 139 -19.47 10.70 10.89
C SER A 139 -19.48 9.51 11.86
N GLY A 140 -18.94 8.36 11.45
CA GLY A 140 -18.78 7.17 12.28
C GLY A 140 -17.88 7.41 13.49
N ILE A 141 -16.72 8.04 13.29
CA ILE A 141 -15.78 8.43 14.36
C ILE A 141 -16.47 9.36 15.36
N LEU A 142 -17.17 10.39 14.87
CA LEU A 142 -17.89 11.34 15.72
C LEU A 142 -18.98 10.65 16.56
N ALA A 143 -19.68 9.66 15.99
CA ALA A 143 -20.67 8.88 16.72
C ALA A 143 -20.03 8.06 17.85
N LEU A 144 -18.89 7.42 17.60
CA LEU A 144 -18.14 6.67 18.61
C LEU A 144 -17.60 7.59 19.72
N GLN A 145 -17.00 8.74 19.38
CA GLN A 145 -16.52 9.72 20.36
C GLN A 145 -17.65 10.23 21.26
N ARG A 146 -18.83 10.51 20.70
CA ARG A 146 -20.00 10.93 21.48
C ARG A 146 -20.52 9.84 22.40
N ALA A 147 -20.52 8.59 21.94
CA ALA A 147 -20.90 7.45 22.78
C ALA A 147 -19.87 7.22 23.89
N GLU A 148 -18.57 7.36 23.61
CA GLU A 148 -17.50 7.29 24.60
C GLU A 148 -17.66 8.31 25.74
N GLN A 149 -17.99 9.56 25.40
CA GLN A 149 -18.18 10.66 26.37
C GLN A 149 -19.36 10.43 27.32
N THR A 150 -20.32 9.61 26.92
CA THR A 150 -21.58 9.39 27.65
C THR A 150 -21.66 8.01 28.29
N ALA A 151 -20.76 7.09 27.95
CA ALA A 151 -20.66 5.77 28.53
C ALA A 151 -20.23 5.81 30.00
N GLU A 152 -20.88 4.99 30.83
CA GLU A 152 -20.53 4.85 32.25
C GLU A 152 -19.19 4.09 32.41
N PRO A 153 -18.31 4.51 33.34
CA PRO A 153 -17.10 3.75 33.65
C PRO A 153 -17.42 2.30 34.07
N GLY A 154 -16.71 1.32 33.51
CA GLY A 154 -16.98 -0.11 33.73
C GLY A 154 -18.17 -0.69 32.96
N ALA A 155 -18.79 0.05 32.03
CA ALA A 155 -19.81 -0.51 31.14
C ALA A 155 -19.23 -1.64 30.27
N ALA A 156 -19.99 -2.73 30.08
CA ALA A 156 -19.51 -3.93 29.41
C ALA A 156 -19.18 -3.72 27.92
N GLU A 157 -19.82 -2.74 27.29
CA GLU A 157 -19.67 -2.41 25.88
C GLU A 157 -18.52 -1.42 25.61
N LEU A 158 -18.05 -0.72 26.66
CA LEU A 158 -17.06 0.35 26.54
C LEU A 158 -15.72 -0.12 25.93
N PRO A 159 -15.16 -1.29 26.30
CA PRO A 159 -13.97 -1.79 25.62
C PRO A 159 -14.16 -2.00 24.11
N GLY A 160 -15.31 -2.54 23.70
CA GLY A 160 -15.62 -2.78 22.29
C GLY A 160 -15.79 -1.47 21.50
N LEU A 161 -16.43 -0.47 22.12
CA LEU A 161 -16.53 0.87 21.55
C LEU A 161 -15.14 1.48 21.34
N LEU A 162 -14.27 1.39 22.35
CA LEU A 162 -12.92 1.96 22.28
C LEU A 162 -12.04 1.25 21.25
N ASN A 163 -12.21 -0.07 21.11
CA ASN A 163 -11.55 -0.83 20.05
C ASN A 163 -12.01 -0.38 18.65
N ASN A 164 -13.31 -0.19 18.44
CA ASN A 164 -13.84 0.30 17.17
C ASN A 164 -13.42 1.74 16.88
N LEU A 165 -13.35 2.59 17.91
CA LEU A 165 -12.85 3.97 17.77
C LEU A 165 -11.38 3.97 17.35
N ALA A 166 -10.54 3.12 17.99
CA ALA A 166 -9.15 2.98 17.60
C ALA A 166 -8.99 2.50 16.16
N ASP A 167 -9.72 1.47 15.71
CA ASP A 167 -9.67 0.99 14.33
C ASP A 167 -10.08 2.08 13.32
N ALA A 168 -11.13 2.85 13.65
CA ALA A 168 -11.61 3.96 12.82
C ALA A 168 -10.58 5.08 12.64
N LEU A 169 -9.93 5.45 13.75
CA LEU A 169 -8.90 6.48 13.77
C LEU A 169 -7.64 6.03 13.03
N ILE A 170 -7.23 4.75 13.16
CA ILE A 170 -6.15 4.16 12.36
C ILE A 170 -6.50 4.26 10.87
N LEU A 171 -7.74 3.90 10.50
CA LEU A 171 -8.20 3.94 9.12
C LEU A 171 -8.21 5.37 8.55
N ARG A 172 -8.69 6.36 9.31
CA ARG A 172 -8.67 7.77 8.91
C ARG A 172 -7.24 8.32 8.82
N HIS A 173 -6.35 7.92 9.72
CA HIS A 173 -4.94 8.26 9.64
C HIS A 173 -4.32 7.75 8.34
N SER A 174 -4.55 6.48 7.98
CA SER A 174 -4.05 5.91 6.72
C SER A 174 -4.56 6.68 5.49
N ALA A 175 -5.75 7.27 5.57
CA ALA A 175 -6.35 8.03 4.49
C ALA A 175 -5.87 9.48 4.38
N THR A 176 -5.66 10.14 5.53
CA THR A 176 -5.47 11.60 5.62
C THR A 176 -4.09 12.02 6.09
N GLY A 177 -3.34 11.11 6.73
CA GLY A 177 -2.04 11.37 7.34
C GLY A 177 -2.08 12.21 8.61
N VAL A 178 -3.25 12.46 9.20
CA VAL A 178 -3.40 13.28 10.41
C VAL A 178 -2.78 12.56 11.62
N PRO A 179 -1.70 13.08 12.25
CA PRO A 179 -1.00 12.36 13.33
C PRO A 179 -1.79 12.27 14.64
N ASP A 180 -2.69 13.23 14.90
CA ASP A 180 -3.50 13.28 16.11
C ASP A 180 -4.42 12.05 16.23
N ASP A 181 -4.84 11.48 15.10
CA ASP A 181 -5.66 10.27 15.05
C ASP A 181 -4.96 9.08 15.70
N LEU A 182 -3.65 8.91 15.47
CA LEU A 182 -2.87 7.85 16.10
C LEU A 182 -2.71 8.06 17.60
N THR A 183 -2.61 9.31 18.04
CA THR A 183 -2.52 9.65 19.46
C THR A 183 -3.82 9.31 20.17
N GLU A 184 -4.96 9.66 19.57
CA GLU A 184 -6.29 9.33 20.08
C GLU A 184 -6.55 7.83 20.04
N ALA A 185 -6.17 7.13 18.96
CA ALA A 185 -6.30 5.68 18.85
C ALA A 185 -5.51 4.94 19.94
N LEU A 186 -4.28 5.39 20.24
CA LEU A 186 -3.46 4.82 21.30
C LEU A 186 -4.11 5.01 22.68
N ALA A 187 -4.66 6.21 22.93
CA ALA A 187 -5.37 6.51 24.18
C ALA A 187 -6.64 5.65 24.33
N ALA A 188 -7.39 5.46 23.24
CA ALA A 188 -8.56 4.59 23.22
C ALA A 188 -8.18 3.12 23.50
N CYS A 189 -7.11 2.61 22.90
CA CYS A 189 -6.60 1.26 23.18
C CYS A 189 -6.22 1.08 24.65
N GLU A 190 -5.47 2.02 25.24
CA GLU A 190 -5.05 1.93 26.65
C GLU A 190 -6.23 2.02 27.62
N ARG A 191 -7.16 2.95 27.37
CA ARG A 191 -8.38 3.04 28.17
C ARG A 191 -9.22 1.77 28.04
N GLY A 192 -9.39 1.24 26.83
CA GLY A 192 -10.14 0.01 26.59
C GLY A 192 -9.55 -1.17 27.35
N ARG A 193 -8.22 -1.25 27.43
CA ARG A 193 -7.51 -2.28 28.20
C ARG A 193 -7.71 -2.13 29.71
N GLN A 194 -7.85 -0.91 30.23
CA GLN A 194 -8.14 -0.68 31.65
C GLN A 194 -9.59 -1.02 32.01
N GLU A 195 -10.52 -0.82 31.08
CA GLU A 195 -11.95 -1.10 31.25
C GLU A 195 -12.30 -2.58 31.02
N ASP A 196 -11.56 -3.32 30.19
CA ASP A 196 -11.77 -4.76 29.94
C ASP A 196 -11.22 -5.64 31.07
N ARG A 197 -11.92 -5.63 32.21
CA ARG A 197 -11.55 -6.35 33.44
C ARG A 197 -11.60 -7.87 33.32
N ASP A 198 -12.40 -8.38 32.39
CA ASP A 198 -12.63 -9.82 32.20
C ASP A 198 -11.73 -10.44 31.12
N ASP A 199 -10.81 -9.65 30.54
CA ASP A 199 -9.87 -10.09 29.50
C ASP A 199 -10.63 -10.72 28.31
N ARG A 200 -11.73 -10.06 27.89
CA ARG A 200 -12.62 -10.53 26.82
C ARG A 200 -12.09 -10.16 25.44
N ILE A 201 -11.54 -8.96 25.30
CA ILE A 201 -11.09 -8.40 24.02
C ILE A 201 -9.68 -7.77 24.10
N GLN A 202 -8.93 -8.03 25.17
CA GLN A 202 -7.55 -7.55 25.34
C GLN A 202 -6.67 -7.84 24.12
N TRP A 203 -6.86 -9.00 23.46
CA TRP A 203 -6.16 -9.37 22.23
C TRP A 203 -6.42 -8.37 21.09
N ALA A 204 -7.67 -7.95 20.87
CA ALA A 204 -8.05 -7.01 19.81
C ALA A 204 -7.51 -5.61 20.08
N LEU A 205 -7.59 -5.16 21.34
CA LEU A 205 -7.02 -3.88 21.78
C LEU A 205 -5.49 -3.87 21.64
N LEU A 206 -4.81 -4.99 21.88
CA LEU A 206 -3.36 -5.12 21.68
C LEU A 206 -2.98 -5.14 20.20
N ILE A 207 -3.78 -5.77 19.35
CA ILE A 207 -3.60 -5.69 17.89
C ILE A 207 -3.66 -4.23 17.42
N ASN A 208 -4.72 -3.51 17.78
CA ASN A 208 -4.86 -2.10 17.37
C ASN A 208 -3.76 -1.22 17.98
N LYS A 209 -3.36 -1.48 19.23
CA LYS A 209 -2.20 -0.81 19.83
C LYS A 209 -0.93 -1.10 19.01
N SER A 210 -0.65 -2.35 18.66
CA SER A 210 0.53 -2.73 17.87
C SER A 210 0.54 -2.04 16.50
N ARG A 211 -0.61 -1.98 15.81
CA ARG A 211 -0.80 -1.23 14.56
C ARG A 211 -0.48 0.26 14.69
N VAL A 212 -0.90 0.89 15.79
CA VAL A 212 -0.61 2.32 16.05
C VAL A 212 0.87 2.54 16.37
N LEU A 213 1.51 1.58 17.02
CA LEU A 213 2.94 1.64 17.33
C LEU A 213 3.81 1.43 16.09
N SER A 214 3.39 0.55 15.17
CA SER A 214 4.16 0.25 13.96
C SER A 214 4.22 1.40 12.96
N THR A 215 3.25 2.32 13.00
CA THR A 215 3.28 3.55 12.19
C THR A 215 4.18 4.64 12.76
N GLN A 216 4.65 4.51 14.02
CA GLN A 216 5.47 5.51 14.69
C GLN A 216 6.97 5.17 14.59
N PRO A 217 7.81 6.10 14.10
CA PRO A 217 9.25 5.87 14.00
C PRO A 217 9.87 5.50 15.36
N GLY A 218 10.68 4.44 15.38
CA GLY A 218 11.42 4.00 16.57
C GLY A 218 10.58 3.27 17.63
N ARG A 219 9.33 2.85 17.32
CA ARG A 219 8.46 2.10 18.25
C ARG A 219 8.19 0.65 17.83
N LEU A 220 8.91 0.14 16.83
CA LEU A 220 8.70 -1.21 16.31
C LEU A 220 8.98 -2.32 17.33
N ASP A 221 9.97 -2.19 18.20
CA ASP A 221 10.20 -3.15 19.30
C ASP A 221 9.00 -3.24 20.27
N GLU A 222 8.43 -2.08 20.61
CA GLU A 222 7.23 -2.00 21.46
C GLU A 222 6.02 -2.60 20.73
N ALA A 223 5.91 -2.36 19.42
CA ALA A 223 4.88 -2.94 18.57
C ALA A 223 4.97 -4.48 18.54
N ILE A 224 6.19 -5.04 18.41
CA ILE A 224 6.44 -6.49 18.45
C ILE A 224 6.05 -7.05 19.82
N THR A 225 6.54 -6.45 20.90
CA THR A 225 6.22 -6.90 22.27
C THR A 225 4.70 -6.87 22.52
N THR A 226 4.02 -5.85 21.99
CA THR A 226 2.57 -5.71 22.08
C THR A 226 1.84 -6.79 21.26
N ALA A 227 2.31 -7.10 20.06
CA ALA A 227 1.75 -8.16 19.22
C ALA A 227 1.99 -9.55 19.82
N GLU A 228 3.16 -9.82 20.40
CA GLU A 228 3.44 -11.07 21.13
C GLU A 228 2.49 -11.25 22.32
N LEU A 229 2.21 -10.16 23.04
CA LEU A 229 1.21 -10.17 24.11
C LEU A 229 -0.19 -10.42 23.57
N ALA A 230 -0.54 -9.87 22.39
CA ALA A 230 -1.83 -10.15 21.75
C ALA A 230 -1.98 -11.64 21.44
N VAL A 231 -0.95 -12.26 20.85
CA VAL A 231 -0.92 -13.70 20.56
C VAL A 231 -1.08 -14.51 21.86
N ALA A 232 -0.34 -14.15 22.92
CA ALA A 232 -0.41 -14.84 24.21
C ALA A 232 -1.77 -14.72 24.91
N ARG A 233 -2.53 -13.65 24.64
CA ARG A 233 -3.87 -13.40 25.21
C ARG A 233 -5.00 -13.94 24.35
N THR A 234 -4.69 -14.46 23.17
CA THR A 234 -5.70 -15.02 22.28
C THR A 234 -6.08 -16.43 22.76
N ARG A 235 -7.37 -16.64 23.04
CA ARG A 235 -7.90 -17.90 23.60
C ARG A 235 -8.57 -18.79 22.56
N ASP A 236 -8.86 -18.24 21.38
CA ASP A 236 -9.56 -18.88 20.28
C ASP A 236 -8.61 -19.00 19.09
N ASP A 237 -8.53 -20.19 18.48
CA ASP A 237 -7.64 -20.43 17.34
C ASP A 237 -8.03 -19.59 16.12
N ASP A 238 -9.31 -19.27 15.95
CA ASP A 238 -9.80 -18.42 14.85
C ASP A 238 -9.37 -16.95 15.03
N LEU A 239 -9.26 -16.48 16.26
CA LEU A 239 -8.84 -15.11 16.59
C LEU A 239 -7.31 -14.96 16.60
N ALA A 240 -6.56 -16.07 16.75
CA ALA A 240 -5.10 -16.06 16.82
C ALA A 240 -4.47 -15.57 15.50
N VAL A 241 -5.21 -15.69 14.41
CA VAL A 241 -4.81 -15.33 13.06
C VAL A 241 -4.49 -13.85 12.96
N ALA A 242 -5.38 -12.98 13.43
CA ALA A 242 -5.16 -11.54 13.38
C ALA A 242 -3.95 -11.14 14.23
N ALA A 243 -3.78 -11.73 15.42
CA ALA A 243 -2.63 -11.44 16.28
C ALA A 243 -1.30 -11.92 15.68
N LEU A 244 -1.28 -13.12 15.08
CA LEU A 244 -0.09 -13.67 14.42
C LEU A 244 0.24 -12.94 13.12
N ALA A 245 -0.76 -12.53 12.35
CA ALA A 245 -0.59 -11.72 11.14
C ALA A 245 0.07 -10.38 11.48
N GLN A 246 -0.43 -9.72 12.52
CA GLN A 246 0.14 -8.46 13.01
C GLN A 246 1.57 -8.64 13.54
N LEU A 247 1.83 -9.72 14.29
CA LEU A 247 3.19 -10.04 14.72
C LEU A 247 4.14 -10.27 13.52
N GLY A 248 3.66 -10.95 12.49
CA GLY A 248 4.38 -11.14 11.23
C GLY A 248 4.71 -9.83 10.54
N GLU A 249 3.69 -8.99 10.33
CA GLU A 249 3.80 -7.69 9.68
C GLU A 249 4.80 -6.76 10.36
N VAL A 250 4.71 -6.59 11.69
CA VAL A 250 5.61 -5.68 12.42
C VAL A 250 7.06 -6.18 12.39
N ARG A 251 7.29 -7.50 12.46
CA ARG A 251 8.64 -8.07 12.31
C ARG A 251 9.23 -7.85 10.92
N LEU A 252 8.41 -7.95 9.88
CA LEU A 252 8.83 -7.65 8.51
C LEU A 252 9.17 -6.16 8.35
N GLN A 253 8.39 -5.28 8.97
CA GLN A 253 8.69 -3.85 8.97
C GLN A 253 10.03 -3.54 9.67
N LEU A 254 10.28 -4.13 10.84
CA LEU A 254 11.57 -3.97 11.52
C LEU A 254 12.73 -4.59 10.74
N TYR A 255 12.51 -5.73 10.07
CA TYR A 255 13.48 -6.29 9.14
C TYR A 255 13.86 -5.30 8.03
N ARG A 256 12.88 -4.58 7.44
CA ARG A 256 13.18 -3.58 6.40
C ARG A 256 13.97 -2.38 6.94
N ASP A 257 13.79 -2.03 8.22
CA ASP A 257 14.51 -0.93 8.87
C ASP A 257 15.94 -1.32 9.29
N GLU A 258 16.13 -2.51 9.86
CA GLU A 258 17.40 -2.93 10.48
C GLU A 258 18.20 -3.94 9.65
N GLY A 259 17.53 -4.69 8.78
CA GLY A 259 18.12 -5.74 7.95
C GLY A 259 18.40 -7.07 8.66
N ASP A 260 17.94 -7.29 9.90
CA ASP A 260 18.19 -8.55 10.64
C ASP A 260 17.43 -9.73 10.01
N PRO A 261 18.13 -10.72 9.42
CA PRO A 261 17.51 -11.89 8.79
C PRO A 261 16.60 -12.70 9.72
N ALA A 262 16.85 -12.71 11.03
CA ALA A 262 16.07 -13.46 11.99
C ALA A 262 14.65 -12.91 12.16
N LEU A 263 14.47 -11.60 11.97
CA LEU A 263 13.15 -10.95 12.00
C LEU A 263 12.30 -11.39 10.81
N LEU A 264 12.88 -11.43 9.61
CA LEU A 264 12.20 -11.96 8.41
C LEU A 264 11.80 -13.43 8.59
N ASP A 265 12.72 -14.27 9.07
CA ASP A 265 12.44 -15.71 9.25
C ASP A 265 11.42 -15.97 10.37
N SER A 266 11.40 -15.14 11.42
CA SER A 266 10.38 -15.22 12.47
C SER A 266 9.03 -14.63 12.05
N GLY A 267 9.01 -13.60 11.19
CA GLY A 267 7.80 -13.05 10.58
C GLY A 267 7.12 -14.05 9.64
N LEU A 268 7.89 -14.67 8.73
CA LEU A 268 7.43 -15.75 7.85
C LEU A 268 6.83 -16.93 8.64
N ARG A 269 7.47 -17.31 9.76
CA ARG A 269 6.95 -18.37 10.64
C ARG A 269 5.62 -17.97 11.29
N ALA A 270 5.48 -16.72 11.75
CA ALA A 270 4.23 -16.24 12.34
C ALA A 270 3.08 -16.24 11.32
N LEU A 271 3.33 -15.75 10.09
CA LEU A 271 2.35 -15.77 9.00
C LEU A 271 1.96 -17.18 8.57
N THR A 272 2.93 -18.08 8.43
CA THR A 272 2.67 -19.48 8.07
C THR A 272 1.84 -20.18 9.15
N GLU A 273 2.14 -19.93 10.42
CA GLU A 273 1.37 -20.51 11.53
C GLU A 273 -0.04 -19.93 11.63
N ALA A 274 -0.22 -18.64 11.32
CA ALA A 274 -1.54 -18.03 11.21
C ALA A 274 -2.39 -18.77 10.17
N LEU A 275 -1.88 -18.89 8.94
CA LEU A 275 -2.56 -19.55 7.82
C LEU A 275 -2.89 -21.02 8.09
N ARG A 276 -2.06 -21.74 8.86
CA ARG A 276 -2.32 -23.14 9.24
C ARG A 276 -3.55 -23.26 10.16
N ARG A 277 -3.89 -22.21 10.90
CA ARG A 277 -5.00 -22.18 11.86
C ARG A 277 -6.27 -21.57 11.29
N THR A 278 -6.17 -20.77 10.23
CA THR A 278 -7.32 -20.07 9.64
C THR A 278 -8.04 -20.92 8.59
N PRO A 279 -9.39 -20.99 8.63
CA PRO A 279 -10.18 -21.44 7.49
C PRO A 279 -9.94 -20.59 6.24
N VAL A 280 -10.03 -21.17 5.04
CA VAL A 280 -9.73 -20.45 3.78
C VAL A 280 -10.81 -19.40 3.42
N ASP A 281 -12.00 -19.51 4.00
CA ASP A 281 -13.20 -18.74 3.67
C ASP A 281 -13.42 -17.49 4.55
N VAL A 282 -12.48 -17.15 5.43
CA VAL A 282 -12.58 -15.95 6.29
C VAL A 282 -11.59 -14.85 5.87
N PRO A 283 -11.94 -13.55 6.04
CA PRO A 283 -11.12 -12.44 5.58
C PRO A 283 -9.67 -12.41 6.04
N GLU A 284 -9.46 -12.86 7.26
CA GLU A 284 -8.15 -12.93 7.88
C GLU A 284 -7.19 -13.86 7.10
N TRP A 285 -7.72 -14.87 6.40
CA TRP A 285 -6.91 -15.82 5.62
C TRP A 285 -6.28 -15.16 4.41
N TRP A 286 -7.07 -14.53 3.54
CA TRP A 286 -6.53 -13.93 2.31
C TRP A 286 -5.70 -12.67 2.60
N ILE A 287 -6.01 -11.94 3.67
CA ILE A 287 -5.15 -10.86 4.18
C ILE A 287 -3.79 -11.44 4.61
N CYS A 288 -3.78 -12.52 5.38
CA CYS A 288 -2.54 -13.17 5.81
C CYS A 288 -1.73 -13.77 4.65
N GLN A 289 -2.40 -14.35 3.64
CA GLN A 289 -1.75 -14.81 2.40
C GLN A 289 -1.07 -13.67 1.66
N SER A 290 -1.71 -12.50 1.57
CA SER A 290 -1.09 -11.31 0.96
C SER A 290 0.18 -10.90 1.72
N TYR A 291 0.12 -10.85 3.06
CA TYR A 291 1.31 -10.56 3.87
C TYR A 291 2.42 -11.60 3.70
N LEU A 292 2.07 -12.89 3.58
CA LEU A 292 3.04 -13.95 3.28
C LEU A 292 3.70 -13.73 1.92
N GLY A 293 2.93 -13.37 0.88
CA GLY A 293 3.47 -13.06 -0.43
C GLY A 293 4.51 -11.93 -0.39
N VAL A 294 4.20 -10.84 0.33
CA VAL A 294 5.14 -9.72 0.50
C VAL A 294 6.40 -10.16 1.25
N ALA A 295 6.27 -10.95 2.32
CA ALA A 295 7.40 -11.48 3.08
C ALA A 295 8.31 -12.39 2.25
N LEU A 296 7.73 -13.14 1.31
CA LEU A 296 8.48 -13.98 0.38
C LEU A 296 9.26 -13.12 -0.63
N LEU A 297 8.70 -12.00 -1.11
CA LEU A 297 9.45 -11.03 -1.91
C LEU A 297 10.59 -10.38 -1.10
N ASP A 298 10.37 -10.01 0.15
CA ASP A 298 11.45 -9.52 1.04
C ASP A 298 12.58 -10.55 1.21
N ARG A 299 12.24 -11.85 1.28
CA ARG A 299 13.21 -12.95 1.33
C ARG A 299 13.91 -13.16 -0.01
N TYR A 300 13.19 -12.99 -1.11
CA TYR A 300 13.77 -13.00 -2.46
C TYR A 300 14.82 -11.90 -2.61
N ASP A 301 14.52 -10.67 -2.21
CA ASP A 301 15.46 -9.53 -2.29
C ASP A 301 16.77 -9.82 -1.55
N ARG A 302 16.69 -10.55 -0.43
CA ARG A 302 17.85 -10.97 0.36
C ARG A 302 18.62 -12.13 -0.25
N THR A 303 17.91 -13.17 -0.69
CA THR A 303 18.51 -14.48 -1.02
C THR A 303 18.73 -14.69 -2.51
N ALA A 304 18.04 -13.92 -3.34
CA ALA A 304 17.94 -14.09 -4.78
C ALA A 304 17.37 -15.44 -5.23
N ASP A 305 16.68 -16.18 -4.34
CA ASP A 305 16.06 -17.46 -4.69
C ASP A 305 14.73 -17.23 -5.40
N ILE A 306 14.73 -17.40 -6.74
CA ILE A 306 13.55 -17.17 -7.57
C ILE A 306 12.33 -18.02 -7.16
N THR A 307 12.53 -19.13 -6.44
CA THR A 307 11.42 -19.94 -5.91
C THR A 307 10.57 -19.19 -4.89
N ASP A 308 11.13 -18.16 -4.25
CA ASP A 308 10.39 -17.25 -3.37
C ASP A 308 9.43 -16.36 -4.15
N VAL A 309 9.80 -15.91 -5.36
CA VAL A 309 8.91 -15.15 -6.24
C VAL A 309 7.76 -16.04 -6.72
N ASP A 310 8.04 -17.28 -7.12
CA ASP A 310 6.99 -18.24 -7.49
C ASP A 310 6.04 -18.55 -6.32
N ALA A 311 6.58 -18.67 -5.10
CA ALA A 311 5.78 -18.84 -3.89
C ALA A 311 4.95 -17.60 -3.56
N ALA A 312 5.51 -16.39 -3.75
CA ALA A 312 4.79 -15.13 -3.56
C ALA A 312 3.64 -14.99 -4.54
N ILE A 313 3.86 -15.27 -5.82
CA ILE A 313 2.82 -15.29 -6.86
C ILE A 313 1.71 -16.26 -6.48
N THR A 314 2.06 -17.46 -6.01
CA THR A 314 1.08 -18.47 -5.56
C THR A 314 0.27 -17.97 -4.35
N ALA A 315 0.91 -17.30 -3.39
CA ALA A 315 0.23 -16.73 -2.23
C ALA A 315 -0.74 -15.61 -2.62
N PHE A 316 -0.31 -14.69 -3.50
CA PHE A 316 -1.18 -13.61 -3.99
C PHE A 316 -2.33 -14.13 -4.86
N GLN A 317 -2.11 -15.13 -5.70
CA GLN A 317 -3.17 -15.79 -6.46
C GLN A 317 -4.17 -16.46 -5.54
N SER A 318 -3.70 -17.20 -4.53
CA SER A 318 -4.56 -17.85 -3.55
C SER A 318 -5.39 -16.83 -2.77
N ALA A 319 -4.78 -15.70 -2.37
CA ALA A 319 -5.47 -14.59 -1.73
C ALA A 319 -6.52 -13.98 -2.65
N ALA A 320 -6.19 -13.76 -3.92
CA ALA A 320 -7.11 -13.25 -4.92
C ALA A 320 -8.28 -14.22 -5.12
N ASP A 321 -8.04 -15.51 -5.31
CA ASP A 321 -9.11 -16.49 -5.56
C ASP A 321 -10.11 -16.61 -4.39
N ALA A 322 -9.64 -16.44 -3.15
CA ALA A 322 -10.50 -16.47 -1.96
C ALA A 322 -11.19 -15.14 -1.65
N CYS A 323 -10.58 -14.01 -2.02
CA CYS A 323 -11.07 -12.67 -1.71
C CYS A 323 -12.26 -12.28 -2.61
N PRO A 324 -13.45 -11.98 -2.04
CA PRO A 324 -14.60 -11.50 -2.81
C PRO A 324 -14.25 -10.30 -3.69
N ALA A 325 -14.90 -10.18 -4.85
CA ALA A 325 -14.58 -9.13 -5.83
C ALA A 325 -14.88 -7.71 -5.32
N ASP A 326 -15.86 -7.57 -4.43
CA ASP A 326 -16.29 -6.34 -3.77
C ASP A 326 -15.48 -6.03 -2.49
N ALA A 327 -14.56 -6.92 -2.10
CA ALA A 327 -13.78 -6.72 -0.90
C ALA A 327 -12.76 -5.57 -1.09
N PRO A 328 -12.64 -4.64 -0.11
CA PRO A 328 -11.73 -3.48 -0.18
C PRO A 328 -10.25 -3.83 -0.42
N HIS A 329 -9.85 -5.04 -0.02
CA HIS A 329 -8.46 -5.51 -0.08
C HIS A 329 -8.12 -6.09 -1.46
N ARG A 330 -9.12 -6.34 -2.31
CA ARG A 330 -8.96 -6.99 -3.61
C ARG A 330 -8.01 -6.21 -4.52
N ALA A 331 -8.15 -4.89 -4.58
CA ALA A 331 -7.27 -4.03 -5.38
C ALA A 331 -5.80 -4.12 -4.95
N GLY A 332 -5.54 -4.14 -3.63
CA GLY A 332 -4.19 -4.29 -3.09
C GLY A 332 -3.57 -5.65 -3.40
N ILE A 333 -4.35 -6.73 -3.24
CA ILE A 333 -3.91 -8.09 -3.58
C ILE A 333 -3.58 -8.21 -5.07
N SER A 334 -4.47 -7.72 -5.95
CA SER A 334 -4.25 -7.72 -7.40
C SER A 334 -3.01 -6.90 -7.80
N THR A 335 -2.76 -5.78 -7.12
CA THR A 335 -1.55 -4.97 -7.35
C THR A 335 -0.29 -5.74 -6.99
N ASN A 336 -0.26 -6.37 -5.81
CA ASN A 336 0.89 -7.15 -5.37
C ASN A 336 1.14 -8.36 -6.28
N LEU A 337 0.07 -9.02 -6.73
CA LEU A 337 0.17 -10.09 -7.74
C LEU A 337 0.82 -9.58 -9.02
N GLY A 338 0.34 -8.45 -9.56
CA GLY A 338 0.88 -7.85 -10.77
C GLY A 338 2.37 -7.50 -10.65
N LEU A 339 2.77 -6.91 -9.53
CA LEU A 339 4.17 -6.56 -9.26
C LEU A 339 5.06 -7.81 -9.10
N ALA A 340 4.60 -8.85 -8.39
CA ALA A 340 5.36 -10.09 -8.23
C ALA A 340 5.58 -10.81 -9.56
N VAL A 341 4.56 -10.83 -10.43
CA VAL A 341 4.67 -11.42 -11.76
C VAL A 341 5.57 -10.57 -12.67
N ALA A 342 5.50 -9.24 -12.57
CA ALA A 342 6.41 -8.34 -13.29
C ALA A 342 7.88 -8.54 -12.88
N GLU A 343 8.15 -8.72 -11.57
CA GLU A 343 9.50 -9.07 -11.07
C GLU A 343 9.97 -10.40 -11.68
N ARG A 344 9.12 -11.43 -11.71
CA ARG A 344 9.48 -12.71 -12.35
C ARG A 344 9.79 -12.54 -13.83
N TRP A 345 9.01 -11.73 -14.55
CA TRP A 345 9.31 -11.40 -15.94
C TRP A 345 10.66 -10.69 -16.08
N GLU A 346 10.96 -9.69 -15.25
CA GLU A 346 12.22 -8.95 -15.34
C GLU A 346 13.43 -9.89 -15.25
N ARG A 347 13.33 -10.92 -14.39
CA ARG A 347 14.39 -11.90 -14.13
C ARG A 347 14.46 -13.01 -15.17
N LEU A 348 13.33 -13.59 -15.54
CA LEU A 348 13.27 -14.81 -16.35
C LEU A 348 12.87 -14.57 -17.81
N ARG A 349 12.33 -13.38 -18.11
CA ARG A 349 11.83 -12.97 -19.44
C ARG A 349 10.82 -13.94 -20.03
N LEU A 350 9.96 -14.49 -19.17
CA LEU A 350 8.86 -15.37 -19.58
C LEU A 350 7.78 -14.54 -20.29
N PRO A 351 7.48 -14.80 -21.58
CA PRO A 351 6.62 -13.90 -22.36
C PRO A 351 5.22 -13.69 -21.79
N ASP A 352 4.64 -14.72 -21.15
CA ASP A 352 3.27 -14.70 -20.62
C ASP A 352 3.14 -13.93 -19.29
N ASP A 353 4.26 -13.69 -18.60
CA ASP A 353 4.26 -13.02 -17.31
C ASP A 353 3.87 -11.55 -17.44
N LEU A 354 4.34 -10.83 -18.47
CA LEU A 354 3.93 -9.44 -18.69
C LEU A 354 2.42 -9.30 -18.92
N ASP A 355 1.83 -10.21 -19.69
CA ASP A 355 0.40 -10.17 -19.96
C ASP A 355 -0.39 -10.43 -18.68
N THR A 356 0.05 -11.40 -17.87
CA THR A 356 -0.54 -11.71 -16.56
C THR A 356 -0.40 -10.54 -15.57
N ALA A 357 0.77 -9.90 -15.52
CA ALA A 357 1.02 -8.75 -14.66
C ALA A 357 0.12 -7.56 -15.03
N ILE A 358 -0.01 -7.27 -16.33
CA ILE A 358 -0.87 -6.20 -16.84
C ILE A 358 -2.33 -6.48 -16.52
N THR A 359 -2.82 -7.72 -16.71
CA THR A 359 -4.20 -8.07 -16.34
C THR A 359 -4.47 -7.88 -14.85
N ALA A 360 -3.56 -8.31 -13.97
CA ALA A 360 -3.73 -8.11 -12.53
C ALA A 360 -3.73 -6.60 -12.14
N LEU A 361 -2.92 -5.77 -12.81
CA LEU A 361 -2.91 -4.33 -12.60
C LEU A 361 -4.16 -3.63 -13.17
N GLU A 362 -4.67 -4.09 -14.32
CA GLU A 362 -5.95 -3.63 -14.89
C GLU A 362 -7.12 -3.94 -13.93
N ASP A 363 -7.15 -5.15 -13.37
CA ASP A 363 -8.13 -5.53 -12.35
C ASP A 363 -8.05 -4.60 -11.14
N ALA A 364 -6.85 -4.34 -10.61
CA ALA A 364 -6.66 -3.43 -9.48
C ALA A 364 -7.16 -2.01 -9.75
N VAL A 365 -6.91 -1.48 -10.95
CA VAL A 365 -7.42 -0.17 -11.39
C VAL A 365 -8.95 -0.19 -11.53
N SER A 366 -9.53 -1.28 -12.04
CA SER A 366 -10.99 -1.39 -12.21
C SER A 366 -11.76 -1.44 -10.88
N LEU A 367 -11.10 -1.93 -9.82
CA LEU A 367 -11.63 -2.07 -8.47
C LEU A 367 -11.42 -0.82 -7.61
N SER A 368 -10.70 0.17 -8.12
CA SER A 368 -10.36 1.40 -7.39
C SER A 368 -11.08 2.61 -7.97
N SER A 369 -11.36 3.60 -7.12
CA SER A 369 -12.00 4.85 -7.54
C SER A 369 -10.98 5.99 -7.70
N PRO A 370 -11.16 6.90 -8.68
CA PRO A 370 -10.41 8.14 -8.75
C PRO A 370 -10.48 8.93 -7.44
N GLY A 371 -9.35 9.48 -7.00
CA GLY A 371 -9.26 10.26 -5.74
C GLY A 371 -8.92 9.45 -4.49
N THR A 372 -8.87 8.11 -4.58
CA THR A 372 -8.28 7.28 -3.51
C THR A 372 -6.76 7.54 -3.40
N PRO A 373 -6.16 7.48 -2.19
CA PRO A 373 -4.72 7.74 -2.02
C PRO A 373 -3.80 6.85 -2.87
N THR A 374 -4.25 5.65 -3.23
CA THR A 374 -3.51 4.66 -4.03
C THR A 374 -3.70 4.82 -5.54
N TRP A 375 -4.64 5.66 -5.98
CA TRP A 375 -5.05 5.79 -7.39
C TRP A 375 -3.89 6.10 -8.35
N SER A 376 -3.06 7.08 -7.99
CA SER A 376 -1.89 7.48 -8.78
C SER A 376 -0.89 6.32 -8.88
N SER A 377 -0.55 5.66 -7.78
CA SER A 377 0.37 4.52 -7.75
C SER A 377 -0.13 3.34 -8.60
N LEU A 378 -1.43 3.04 -8.58
CA LEU A 378 -2.01 1.97 -9.40
C LEU A 378 -1.86 2.25 -10.90
N LEU A 379 -2.16 3.48 -11.33
CA LEU A 379 -1.99 3.91 -12.71
C LEU A 379 -0.51 3.96 -13.11
N GLY A 380 0.37 4.37 -12.19
CA GLY A 380 1.81 4.33 -12.37
C GLY A 380 2.33 2.91 -12.62
N ASN A 381 1.89 1.95 -11.80
CA ASN A 381 2.27 0.54 -11.96
C ASN A 381 1.75 -0.06 -13.27
N LEU A 382 0.47 0.17 -13.60
CA LEU A 382 -0.10 -0.28 -14.87
C LEU A 382 0.63 0.33 -16.07
N GLY A 383 0.89 1.64 -16.04
CA GLY A 383 1.64 2.32 -17.08
C GLY A 383 3.07 1.80 -17.23
N GLY A 384 3.74 1.46 -16.11
CA GLY A 384 5.06 0.84 -16.10
C GLY A 384 5.06 -0.52 -16.80
N GLY A 385 4.14 -1.43 -16.41
CA GLY A 385 4.02 -2.74 -17.04
C GLY A 385 3.72 -2.67 -18.54
N LEU A 386 2.85 -1.75 -18.96
CA LEU A 386 2.59 -1.48 -20.38
C LEU A 386 3.83 -0.97 -21.11
N LEU A 387 4.60 -0.09 -20.50
CA LEU A 387 5.84 0.42 -21.08
C LEU A 387 6.90 -0.68 -21.23
N ASP A 388 6.97 -1.60 -20.29
CA ASP A 388 7.87 -2.76 -20.36
C ASP A 388 7.45 -3.76 -21.43
N ARG A 389 6.14 -4.01 -21.61
CA ARG A 389 5.64 -4.80 -22.74
C ARG A 389 5.89 -4.12 -24.08
N TYR A 390 5.75 -2.80 -24.16
CA TYR A 390 6.17 -2.04 -25.34
C TYR A 390 7.67 -2.22 -25.63
N ARG A 391 8.54 -2.15 -24.63
CA ARG A 391 10.00 -2.35 -24.83
C ARG A 391 10.35 -3.76 -25.29
N ASP A 392 9.56 -4.76 -24.89
CA ASP A 392 9.76 -6.16 -25.28
C ASP A 392 9.24 -6.47 -26.69
N ARG A 393 8.04 -5.98 -27.03
CA ARG A 393 7.29 -6.37 -28.24
C ARG A 393 7.17 -5.27 -29.31
N ALA A 394 7.54 -4.03 -28.96
CA ALA A 394 7.39 -2.83 -29.78
C ALA A 394 5.95 -2.56 -30.27
N ASP A 395 4.92 -2.91 -29.47
CA ASP A 395 3.51 -2.63 -29.78
C ASP A 395 3.14 -1.17 -29.44
N PRO A 396 2.88 -0.30 -30.42
CA PRO A 396 2.55 1.11 -30.17
C PRO A 396 1.30 1.30 -29.30
N GLY A 397 0.35 0.34 -29.33
CA GLY A 397 -0.87 0.42 -28.53
C GLY A 397 -0.57 0.43 -27.03
N ASP A 398 0.45 -0.30 -26.59
CA ASP A 398 0.87 -0.33 -25.19
C ASP A 398 1.48 1.00 -24.74
N LEU A 399 2.28 1.64 -25.59
CA LEU A 399 2.86 2.93 -25.31
C LEU A 399 1.80 4.02 -25.17
N ASP A 400 0.80 4.03 -26.06
CA ASP A 400 -0.32 4.99 -25.98
C ASP A 400 -1.16 4.76 -24.72
N ARG A 401 -1.38 3.50 -24.32
CA ARG A 401 -2.06 3.16 -23.07
C ARG A 401 -1.25 3.56 -21.84
N ALA A 402 0.08 3.37 -21.85
CA ALA A 402 0.96 3.80 -20.77
C ALA A 402 0.90 5.32 -20.58
N LEU A 403 0.99 6.09 -21.67
CA LEU A 403 0.82 7.54 -21.66
C LEU A 403 -0.54 7.98 -21.11
N ALA A 404 -1.61 7.27 -21.48
CA ALA A 404 -2.94 7.53 -20.93
C ALA A 404 -3.00 7.29 -19.42
N CYS A 405 -2.35 6.23 -18.92
CA CYS A 405 -2.27 5.94 -17.49
C CYS A 405 -1.53 7.04 -16.72
N PHE A 406 -0.31 7.41 -17.14
CA PHE A 406 0.47 8.46 -16.46
C PHE A 406 -0.21 9.84 -16.52
N THR A 407 -0.82 10.17 -17.66
CA THR A 407 -1.58 11.44 -17.80
C THR A 407 -2.80 11.45 -16.88
N ARG A 408 -3.48 10.31 -16.71
CA ARG A 408 -4.60 10.17 -15.80
C ARG A 408 -4.16 10.22 -14.34
N ALA A 409 -3.02 9.59 -14.00
CA ALA A 409 -2.44 9.66 -12.65
C ALA A 409 -2.18 11.11 -12.24
N ILE A 410 -1.52 11.92 -13.09
CA ILE A 410 -1.23 13.33 -12.83
C ILE A 410 -2.50 14.18 -12.72
N ARG A 411 -3.48 13.94 -13.59
CA ARG A 411 -4.73 14.71 -13.63
C ARG A 411 -5.61 14.45 -12.41
N ASP A 412 -5.69 13.19 -12.01
CA ASP A 412 -6.55 12.73 -10.91
C ASP A 412 -5.82 12.79 -9.56
N SER A 413 -4.54 13.18 -9.56
CA SER A 413 -3.75 13.39 -8.35
C SER A 413 -4.34 14.52 -7.51
N GLY A 414 -4.99 14.17 -6.40
CA GLY A 414 -5.40 15.12 -5.37
C GLY A 414 -4.21 15.72 -4.61
N ARG A 415 -4.41 16.09 -3.34
CA ARG A 415 -3.31 16.49 -2.43
C ARG A 415 -2.45 15.28 -2.07
N ILE A 416 -1.61 14.83 -3.00
CA ILE A 416 -0.68 13.72 -2.83
C ILE A 416 0.72 14.26 -2.44
N GLY A 417 1.52 13.43 -1.78
CA GLY A 417 2.91 13.73 -1.45
C GLY A 417 3.79 13.99 -2.68
N TRP A 418 4.97 14.57 -2.46
CA TRP A 418 5.91 14.89 -3.54
C TRP A 418 6.44 13.63 -4.26
N ARG A 419 6.46 12.47 -3.60
CA ARG A 419 7.05 11.23 -4.13
C ARG A 419 6.26 10.72 -5.33
N GLU A 420 4.95 10.58 -5.16
CA GLU A 420 4.04 10.09 -6.18
C GLU A 420 3.97 11.09 -7.34
N GLN A 421 3.86 12.38 -7.04
CA GLN A 421 3.87 13.43 -8.05
C GLN A 421 5.15 13.43 -8.90
N ALA A 422 6.32 13.29 -8.26
CA ALA A 422 7.58 13.23 -8.97
C ALA A 422 7.74 11.93 -9.79
N ALA A 423 7.28 10.78 -9.26
CA ALA A 423 7.30 9.51 -9.97
C ALA A 423 6.39 9.53 -11.20
N ASP A 424 5.18 10.07 -11.10
CA ASP A 424 4.24 10.18 -12.22
C ASP A 424 4.79 11.08 -13.34
N GLN A 425 5.41 12.21 -12.97
CA GLN A 425 6.07 13.11 -13.91
C GLN A 425 7.28 12.45 -14.58
N HIS A 426 8.07 11.69 -13.82
CA HIS A 426 9.19 10.92 -14.36
C HIS A 426 8.72 9.89 -15.38
N ASN A 427 7.70 9.12 -15.02
CA ASN A 427 7.15 8.05 -15.86
C ASN A 427 6.52 8.61 -17.14
N LEU A 428 5.76 9.70 -17.05
CA LEU A 428 5.23 10.41 -18.21
C LEU A 428 6.37 10.87 -19.13
N GLY A 429 7.39 11.53 -18.57
CA GLY A 429 8.51 12.02 -19.36
C GLY A 429 9.31 10.90 -20.03
N ARG A 430 9.47 9.75 -19.37
CA ARG A 430 10.06 8.54 -19.95
C ARG A 430 9.24 8.02 -21.13
N ALA A 431 7.92 7.87 -20.98
CA ALA A 431 7.05 7.36 -22.04
C ALA A 431 7.00 8.31 -23.26
N LEU A 432 6.95 9.63 -23.03
CA LEU A 432 7.02 10.62 -24.10
C LEU A 432 8.36 10.55 -24.86
N LEU A 433 9.46 10.33 -24.14
CA LEU A 433 10.76 10.14 -24.76
C LEU A 433 10.79 8.88 -25.65
N GLU A 434 10.19 7.77 -25.21
CA GLU A 434 10.08 6.55 -26.02
C GLU A 434 9.25 6.77 -27.28
N ARG A 435 8.12 7.50 -27.17
CA ARG A 435 7.29 7.82 -28.32
C ARG A 435 8.02 8.72 -29.32
N HIS A 436 8.76 9.72 -28.80
CA HIS A 436 9.64 10.53 -29.63
C HIS A 436 10.67 9.68 -30.39
N LEU A 437 11.34 8.73 -29.72
CA LEU A 437 12.34 7.88 -30.35
C LEU A 437 11.76 6.99 -31.46
N ARG A 438 10.47 6.63 -31.37
CA ARG A 438 9.75 5.85 -32.38
C ARG A 438 9.28 6.71 -33.56
N ASP A 439 8.61 7.82 -33.26
CA ASP A 439 7.82 8.59 -34.23
C ASP A 439 8.46 9.92 -34.65
N ASP A 440 9.56 10.30 -34.01
CA ASP A 440 10.27 11.56 -34.24
C ASP A 440 9.43 12.83 -33.94
N VAL A 441 8.44 12.71 -33.04
CA VAL A 441 7.54 13.80 -32.64
C VAL A 441 8.26 14.79 -31.73
N THR A 442 8.60 15.97 -32.24
CA THR A 442 9.38 16.99 -31.50
C THR A 442 8.66 17.55 -30.28
N GLU A 443 7.33 17.62 -30.32
CA GLU A 443 6.50 18.09 -29.20
C GLU A 443 6.65 17.15 -27.99
N ASP A 444 6.65 15.83 -28.20
CA ASP A 444 6.87 14.84 -27.15
C ASP A 444 8.22 15.00 -26.47
N LEU A 445 9.28 15.29 -27.23
CA LEU A 445 10.60 15.54 -26.64
C LEU A 445 10.62 16.79 -25.76
N THR A 446 9.82 17.80 -26.11
CA THR A 446 9.70 19.04 -25.33
C THR A 446 8.96 18.75 -24.03
N LEU A 447 7.81 18.09 -24.13
CA LEU A 447 7.00 17.66 -22.99
C LEU A 447 7.75 16.67 -22.09
N ALA A 448 8.57 15.78 -22.66
CA ALA A 448 9.41 14.85 -21.90
C ALA A 448 10.42 15.60 -21.01
N VAL A 449 11.11 16.61 -21.57
CA VAL A 449 12.04 17.43 -20.80
C VAL A 449 11.32 18.23 -19.72
N GLU A 450 10.13 18.76 -20.00
CA GLU A 450 9.33 19.49 -19.01
C GLU A 450 8.91 18.60 -17.84
N ALA A 451 8.30 17.44 -18.14
CA ALA A 451 7.88 16.48 -17.12
C ALA A 451 9.06 15.98 -16.27
N LEU A 452 10.19 15.65 -16.91
CA LEU A 452 11.40 15.21 -16.18
C LEU A 452 12.04 16.31 -15.33
N ARG A 453 11.95 17.58 -15.76
CA ARG A 453 12.36 18.72 -14.93
C ARG A 453 11.45 18.87 -13.72
N THR A 454 10.14 18.78 -13.90
CA THR A 454 9.18 18.83 -12.79
C THR A 454 9.43 17.70 -11.79
N ALA A 455 9.71 16.49 -12.26
CA ALA A 455 10.09 15.38 -11.37
C ALA A 455 11.31 15.75 -10.52
N VAL A 456 12.39 16.21 -11.13
CA VAL A 456 13.63 16.64 -10.42
C VAL A 456 13.35 17.78 -9.44
N ASP A 457 12.58 18.80 -9.84
CA ASP A 457 12.29 19.98 -9.00
C ASP A 457 11.46 19.63 -7.76
N LEU A 458 10.58 18.63 -7.85
CA LEU A 458 9.78 18.13 -6.72
C LEU A 458 10.60 17.29 -5.73
N THR A 459 11.84 16.94 -6.07
CA THR A 459 12.63 15.93 -5.35
C THR A 459 13.55 16.54 -4.31
N PRO A 460 13.44 16.17 -3.02
CA PRO A 460 14.45 16.52 -2.03
C PRO A 460 15.82 15.94 -2.40
N ARG A 461 16.89 16.70 -2.19
CA ARG A 461 18.28 16.25 -2.46
C ARG A 461 18.75 15.07 -1.62
N THR A 462 18.00 14.69 -0.59
CA THR A 462 18.22 13.51 0.24
C THR A 462 17.57 12.24 -0.31
N SER A 463 16.75 12.36 -1.37
CA SER A 463 16.04 11.23 -1.95
C SER A 463 16.98 10.34 -2.78
N PRO A 464 16.98 9.00 -2.58
CA PRO A 464 17.74 8.08 -3.42
C PRO A 464 17.24 8.05 -4.88
N LEU A 465 16.00 8.50 -5.15
CA LEU A 465 15.41 8.53 -6.49
C LEU A 465 16.00 9.63 -7.39
N LEU A 466 16.62 10.67 -6.79
CA LEU A 466 17.09 11.85 -7.50
C LEU A 466 18.11 11.50 -8.59
N GLY A 467 19.03 10.57 -8.33
CA GLY A 467 20.03 10.14 -9.30
C GLY A 467 19.41 9.57 -10.58
N GLY A 468 18.36 8.73 -10.44
CA GLY A 468 17.66 8.14 -11.57
C GLY A 468 16.82 9.16 -12.36
N TRP A 469 16.19 10.11 -11.66
CA TRP A 469 15.41 11.17 -12.32
C TRP A 469 16.30 12.16 -13.09
N LEU A 470 17.47 12.50 -12.55
CA LEU A 470 18.47 13.31 -13.24
C LEU A 470 19.05 12.60 -14.47
N ASP A 471 19.30 11.28 -14.42
CA ASP A 471 19.74 10.49 -15.59
C ASP A 471 18.72 10.53 -16.73
N ALA A 472 17.43 10.37 -16.41
CA ALA A 472 16.37 10.46 -17.42
C ALA A 472 16.26 11.87 -18.01
N LEU A 473 16.34 12.92 -17.17
CA LEU A 473 16.36 14.31 -17.63
C LEU A 473 17.57 14.58 -18.55
N ALA A 474 18.76 14.15 -18.13
CA ALA A 474 19.99 14.29 -18.91
C ALA A 474 19.88 13.60 -20.27
N THR A 475 19.28 12.40 -20.30
CA THR A 475 19.01 11.65 -21.54
C THR A 475 18.05 12.40 -22.46
N ALA A 476 16.96 12.96 -21.94
CA ALA A 476 16.02 13.75 -22.75
C ALA A 476 16.67 15.03 -23.31
N LEU A 477 17.48 15.74 -22.50
CA LEU A 477 18.24 16.91 -22.94
C LEU A 477 19.30 16.56 -23.99
N ALA A 478 20.00 15.43 -23.82
CA ALA A 478 20.95 14.91 -24.78
C ALA A 478 20.29 14.64 -26.14
N ARG A 479 19.09 14.04 -26.14
CA ARG A 479 18.28 13.83 -27.37
C ARG A 479 17.85 15.14 -28.00
N ARG A 480 17.41 16.12 -27.20
CA ARG A 480 17.03 17.45 -27.72
C ARG A 480 18.21 18.21 -28.30
N HIS A 481 19.40 18.08 -27.70
CA HIS A 481 20.64 18.60 -28.25
C HIS A 481 20.97 17.96 -29.61
N GLU A 482 20.91 16.62 -29.72
CA GLU A 482 21.20 15.93 -30.98
C GLU A 482 20.30 16.38 -32.14
N ARG A 483 19.04 16.66 -31.85
CA ARG A 483 18.09 17.16 -32.87
C ARG A 483 18.28 18.64 -33.19
N SER A 484 18.44 19.49 -32.19
CA SER A 484 18.45 20.94 -32.38
C SER A 484 19.83 21.54 -32.62
N GLY A 485 20.90 20.85 -32.21
CA GLY A 485 22.25 21.40 -32.12
C GLY A 485 22.41 22.45 -31.01
N THR A 486 21.42 22.63 -30.13
CA THR A 486 21.44 23.71 -29.12
C THR A 486 22.53 23.45 -28.08
N GLU A 487 23.49 24.38 -27.98
CA GLU A 487 24.62 24.25 -27.07
C GLU A 487 24.22 24.35 -25.59
N ALA A 488 23.14 25.10 -25.29
CA ALA A 488 22.58 25.17 -23.94
C ALA A 488 22.10 23.78 -23.46
N ASP A 489 21.39 23.03 -24.32
CA ASP A 489 20.94 21.67 -23.99
C ASP A 489 22.11 20.71 -23.82
N ARG A 490 23.16 20.85 -24.64
CA ARG A 490 24.40 20.06 -24.46
C ARG A 490 25.00 20.29 -23.08
N ARG A 491 25.16 21.56 -22.68
CA ARG A 491 25.74 21.91 -21.38
C ARG A 491 24.88 21.38 -20.23
N THR A 492 23.56 21.61 -20.28
CA THR A 492 22.65 21.15 -19.23
C THR A 492 22.55 19.62 -19.17
N ALA A 493 22.65 18.91 -20.30
CA ALA A 493 22.72 17.45 -20.31
C ALA A 493 23.98 16.93 -19.59
N SER A 494 25.17 17.48 -19.90
CA SER A 494 26.41 17.13 -19.19
C SER A 494 26.33 17.43 -17.69
N GLU A 495 25.79 18.60 -17.31
CA GLU A 495 25.60 18.99 -15.90
C GLU A 495 24.64 18.04 -15.17
N ALA A 496 23.54 17.65 -15.82
CA ALA A 496 22.57 16.72 -15.26
C ALA A 496 23.14 15.29 -15.13
N PHE A 497 23.93 14.81 -16.08
CA PHE A 497 24.64 13.53 -15.95
C PHE A 497 25.66 13.56 -14.81
N GLU A 498 26.41 14.64 -14.69
CA GLU A 498 27.38 14.81 -13.60
C GLU A 498 26.66 14.86 -12.25
N GLU A 499 25.57 15.60 -12.13
CA GLU A 499 24.77 15.65 -10.91
C GLU A 499 24.13 14.29 -10.58
N ALA A 500 23.57 13.60 -11.58
CA ALA A 500 23.04 12.25 -11.43
C ALA A 500 24.08 11.29 -10.82
N SER A 501 25.33 11.36 -11.28
CA SER A 501 26.42 10.50 -10.78
C SER A 501 26.75 10.70 -9.30
N ARG A 502 26.42 11.87 -8.73
CA ARG A 502 26.68 12.18 -7.31
C ARG A 502 25.59 11.64 -6.39
N PHE A 503 24.36 11.49 -6.90
CA PHE A 503 23.19 11.02 -6.14
C PHE A 503 22.81 9.57 -6.44
N ALA A 504 23.39 8.97 -7.49
CA ALA A 504 23.08 7.61 -7.92
C ALA A 504 23.61 6.55 -6.94
N ASP A 505 22.80 5.52 -6.70
CA ASP A 505 23.29 4.25 -6.18
C ASP A 505 24.15 3.52 -7.23
N THR A 506 24.79 2.41 -6.87
CA THR A 506 25.74 1.73 -7.77
C THR A 506 25.07 1.25 -9.07
N ALA A 507 23.82 0.76 -9.01
CA ALA A 507 23.09 0.30 -10.19
C ALA A 507 22.71 1.46 -11.12
N THR A 508 22.21 2.55 -10.57
CA THR A 508 21.91 3.79 -11.31
C THR A 508 23.19 4.38 -11.89
N LEU A 509 24.31 4.37 -11.16
CA LEU A 509 25.59 4.91 -11.64
C LEU A 509 26.12 4.16 -12.86
N LEU A 510 25.96 2.83 -12.89
CA LEU A 510 26.29 2.01 -14.07
C LEU A 510 25.49 2.48 -15.30
N ARG A 511 24.16 2.59 -15.15
CA ARG A 511 23.26 3.03 -16.23
C ARG A 511 23.54 4.47 -16.68
N THR A 512 23.69 5.40 -15.73
CA THR A 512 24.03 6.80 -16.00
C THR A 512 25.35 6.92 -16.76
N GLY A 513 26.39 6.20 -16.33
CA GLY A 513 27.69 6.21 -16.99
C GLY A 513 27.63 5.65 -18.42
N ILE A 514 26.80 4.63 -18.65
CA ILE A 514 26.52 4.09 -20.00
C ILE A 514 25.82 5.14 -20.88
N HIS A 515 24.72 5.75 -20.40
CA HIS A 515 23.97 6.75 -21.15
C HIS A 515 24.84 7.96 -21.50
N TRP A 516 25.56 8.49 -20.51
CA TRP A 516 26.45 9.62 -20.67
C TRP A 516 27.59 9.30 -21.64
N GLY A 517 28.27 8.15 -21.46
CA GLY A 517 29.36 7.70 -22.31
C GLY A 517 28.94 7.50 -23.78
N ARG A 518 27.80 6.84 -24.03
CA ARG A 518 27.23 6.66 -25.37
C ARG A 518 26.91 7.99 -26.03
N TRP A 519 26.30 8.93 -25.31
CA TRP A 519 25.98 10.24 -25.85
C TRP A 519 27.23 11.06 -26.16
N SER A 520 28.14 11.21 -25.20
CA SER A 520 29.40 11.95 -25.37
C SER A 520 30.24 11.39 -26.52
N SER A 521 30.23 10.07 -26.73
CA SER A 521 30.92 9.43 -27.86
C SER A 521 30.31 9.85 -29.21
N ARG A 522 28.99 9.93 -29.31
CA ARG A 522 28.28 10.33 -30.55
C ARG A 522 28.53 11.78 -30.93
N ILE A 523 28.68 12.67 -29.94
CA ILE A 523 29.03 14.09 -30.17
C ILE A 523 30.54 14.35 -30.24
N GLY A 524 31.37 13.30 -30.23
CA GLY A 524 32.84 13.41 -30.39
C GLY A 524 33.59 13.95 -29.17
N ARG A 525 32.97 13.98 -27.99
CA ARG A 525 33.56 14.44 -26.72
C ARG A 525 34.27 13.27 -26.02
N TRP A 526 35.36 12.81 -26.62
CA TRP A 526 36.02 11.54 -26.24
C TRP A 526 36.53 11.51 -24.80
N THR A 527 37.05 12.62 -24.27
CA THR A 527 37.50 12.68 -22.86
C THR A 527 36.32 12.56 -21.89
N GLU A 528 35.20 13.23 -22.19
CA GLU A 528 33.97 13.14 -21.40
C GLU A 528 33.40 11.71 -21.45
N ALA A 529 33.37 11.11 -22.64
CA ALA A 529 32.93 9.73 -22.83
C ALA A 529 33.80 8.73 -22.05
N ALA A 530 35.12 8.90 -22.06
CA ALA A 530 36.04 8.03 -21.32
C ALA A 530 35.80 8.10 -19.81
N ASN A 531 35.57 9.30 -19.26
CA ASN A 531 35.26 9.49 -17.85
C ASN A 531 33.91 8.86 -17.47
N ALA A 532 32.88 9.06 -18.30
CA ALA A 532 31.56 8.48 -18.07
C ALA A 532 31.58 6.94 -18.07
N PHE A 533 32.30 6.33 -19.03
CA PHE A 533 32.45 4.88 -19.05
C PHE A 533 33.37 4.35 -17.93
N GLU A 534 34.31 5.15 -17.42
CA GLU A 534 35.08 4.79 -16.22
C GLU A 534 34.20 4.73 -14.96
N LEU A 535 33.25 5.66 -14.81
CA LEU A 535 32.24 5.61 -13.74
C LEU A 535 31.41 4.33 -13.86
N ALA A 536 30.93 4.00 -15.05
CA ALA A 536 30.19 2.77 -15.31
C ALA A 536 31.02 1.52 -14.99
N LEU A 537 32.30 1.49 -15.39
CA LEU A 537 33.18 0.34 -15.12
C LEU A 537 33.41 0.15 -13.62
N THR A 538 33.62 1.24 -12.88
CA THR A 538 33.81 1.20 -11.43
C THR A 538 32.53 0.72 -10.72
N ALA A 539 31.37 1.21 -11.16
CA ALA A 539 30.07 0.77 -10.64
C ALA A 539 29.83 -0.73 -10.91
N MET A 540 30.11 -1.19 -12.13
CA MET A 540 30.02 -2.61 -12.50
C MET A 540 30.94 -3.47 -11.61
N GLU A 541 32.19 -3.05 -11.40
CA GLU A 541 33.13 -3.76 -10.53
C GLU A 541 32.64 -3.83 -9.07
N GLN A 542 32.04 -2.76 -8.56
CA GLN A 542 31.43 -2.73 -7.23
C GLN A 542 30.24 -3.69 -7.13
N LEU A 543 29.30 -3.67 -8.09
CA LEU A 543 28.15 -4.59 -8.12
C LEU A 543 28.58 -6.05 -8.11
N VAL A 544 29.61 -6.42 -8.88
CA VAL A 544 30.11 -7.80 -8.88
C VAL A 544 30.79 -8.16 -7.56
N ARG A 545 31.38 -7.21 -6.83
CA ARG A 545 31.97 -7.45 -5.51
C ARG A 545 30.94 -7.58 -4.38
N THR A 546 29.84 -6.82 -4.44
CA THR A 546 28.89 -6.71 -3.33
C THR A 546 27.74 -7.72 -3.39
N GLN A 547 27.39 -8.24 -4.57
CA GLN A 547 26.23 -9.14 -4.70
C GLN A 547 26.60 -10.63 -4.66
N GLY A 548 26.05 -11.34 -3.67
CA GLY A 548 26.27 -12.77 -3.42
C GLY A 548 25.46 -13.74 -4.30
N GLY A 549 24.39 -13.29 -4.98
CA GLY A 549 23.53 -14.12 -5.82
C GLY A 549 23.53 -13.75 -7.30
N ARG A 550 23.70 -14.74 -8.20
CA ARG A 550 23.89 -14.56 -9.66
C ARG A 550 22.64 -14.12 -10.44
N ALA A 551 21.43 -14.42 -9.94
CA ALA A 551 20.17 -14.09 -10.63
C ALA A 551 19.93 -12.57 -10.74
N HIS A 552 20.43 -11.80 -9.79
CA HIS A 552 20.44 -10.33 -9.86
C HIS A 552 21.46 -9.79 -10.88
N LYS A 553 22.47 -10.59 -11.25
CA LYS A 553 23.59 -10.16 -12.08
C LYS A 553 23.32 -10.15 -13.57
N GLU A 554 22.43 -10.99 -14.07
CA GLU A 554 22.26 -11.17 -15.51
C GLU A 554 21.64 -9.94 -16.20
N THR A 555 20.77 -9.18 -15.52
CA THR A 555 20.15 -7.96 -16.07
C THR A 555 21.18 -6.86 -16.37
N TRP A 556 22.02 -6.50 -15.41
CA TRP A 556 23.02 -5.45 -15.61
C TRP A 556 24.36 -5.95 -16.17
N LEU A 557 24.66 -7.27 -16.18
CA LEU A 557 25.80 -7.80 -16.93
C LEU A 557 25.57 -7.68 -18.44
N ARG A 558 24.32 -7.80 -18.89
CA ARG A 558 23.93 -7.53 -20.28
C ARG A 558 24.25 -6.07 -20.62
N ASP A 559 23.83 -5.13 -19.78
CA ASP A 559 24.09 -3.70 -19.99
C ASP A 559 25.58 -3.35 -19.83
N GLY A 560 26.26 -3.99 -18.87
CA GLY A 560 27.69 -3.80 -18.60
C GLY A 560 28.62 -4.33 -19.70
N ALA A 561 28.14 -5.21 -20.59
CA ALA A 561 28.95 -5.81 -21.64
C ALA A 561 29.59 -4.78 -22.59
N GLU A 562 28.95 -3.63 -22.78
CA GLU A 562 29.46 -2.58 -23.65
C GLU A 562 30.43 -1.61 -22.97
N VAL A 563 30.48 -1.59 -21.64
CA VAL A 563 31.24 -0.60 -20.87
C VAL A 563 32.72 -0.67 -21.20
N GLY A 564 33.29 -1.89 -21.24
CA GLY A 564 34.68 -2.11 -21.61
C GLY A 564 35.02 -1.58 -23.02
N PRO A 565 34.37 -2.08 -24.07
CA PRO A 565 34.56 -1.60 -25.44
C PRO A 565 34.35 -0.08 -25.59
N GLY A 566 33.28 0.47 -25.01
CA GLY A 566 32.96 1.90 -25.08
C GLY A 566 34.03 2.77 -24.43
N ARG A 567 34.47 2.39 -23.22
CA ARG A 567 35.57 3.06 -22.52
C ARG A 567 36.87 3.03 -23.32
N SER A 568 37.24 1.87 -23.84
CA SER A 568 38.49 1.69 -24.59
C SER A 568 38.48 2.46 -25.90
N GLN A 569 37.34 2.49 -26.59
CA GLN A 569 37.17 3.31 -27.79
C GLN A 569 37.33 4.80 -27.47
N ALA A 570 36.67 5.29 -26.43
CA ALA A 570 36.76 6.69 -26.02
C ALA A 570 38.20 7.08 -25.64
N ALA A 571 38.90 6.24 -24.87
CA ALA A 571 40.29 6.44 -24.48
C ALA A 571 41.25 6.44 -25.70
N LEU A 572 41.07 5.54 -26.67
CA LEU A 572 41.84 5.55 -27.92
C LEU A 572 41.65 6.85 -28.70
N ARG A 573 40.41 7.35 -28.77
CA ARG A 573 40.08 8.58 -29.50
C ARG A 573 40.53 9.85 -28.78
N SER A 574 40.68 9.82 -27.46
CA SER A 574 41.26 10.92 -26.67
C SER A 574 42.79 10.89 -26.59
N GLY A 575 43.44 9.84 -27.11
CA GLY A 575 44.90 9.69 -27.12
C GLY A 575 45.49 8.93 -25.93
N ASP A 576 44.66 8.38 -25.05
CA ASP A 576 45.09 7.58 -23.90
C ASP A 576 45.15 6.08 -24.25
N LEU A 577 46.24 5.67 -24.90
CA LEU A 577 46.48 4.28 -25.29
C LEU A 577 46.57 3.34 -24.08
N ALA A 578 47.22 3.78 -23.00
CA ALA A 578 47.43 2.98 -21.80
C ALA A 578 46.11 2.75 -21.06
N GLY A 579 45.30 3.81 -20.91
CA GLY A 579 43.96 3.72 -20.36
C GLY A 579 43.06 2.83 -21.22
N ALA A 580 43.16 2.89 -22.55
CA ALA A 580 42.34 2.04 -23.42
C ALA A 580 42.56 0.54 -23.19
N VAL A 581 43.81 0.10 -23.09
CA VAL A 581 44.16 -1.30 -22.79
C VAL A 581 43.70 -1.67 -21.38
N THR A 582 43.96 -0.80 -20.40
CA THR A 582 43.62 -1.04 -18.99
C THR A 582 42.12 -1.23 -18.79
N GLY A 583 41.29 -0.37 -19.38
CA GLY A 583 39.82 -0.48 -19.27
C GLY A 583 39.26 -1.76 -19.90
N LEU A 584 39.83 -2.18 -21.03
CA LEU A 584 39.41 -3.41 -21.70
C LEU A 584 39.71 -4.63 -20.84
N GLU A 585 40.94 -4.71 -20.30
CA GLU A 585 41.37 -5.84 -19.48
C GLU A 585 40.63 -5.88 -18.13
N ARG A 586 40.33 -4.71 -17.53
CA ARG A 586 39.47 -4.62 -16.34
C ARG A 586 38.07 -5.17 -16.61
N ALA A 587 37.40 -4.70 -17.66
CA ALA A 587 36.06 -5.17 -18.02
C ALA A 587 36.04 -6.68 -18.33
N ARG A 588 37.04 -7.18 -19.07
CA ARG A 588 37.21 -8.62 -19.32
C ARG A 588 37.42 -9.40 -18.04
N GLY A 589 38.22 -8.88 -17.10
CA GLY A 589 38.44 -9.48 -15.79
C GLY A 589 37.15 -9.64 -14.99
N VAL A 590 36.28 -8.63 -15.01
CA VAL A 590 34.96 -8.70 -14.34
C VAL A 590 34.08 -9.80 -14.95
N LEU A 591 33.95 -9.83 -16.28
CA LEU A 591 33.14 -10.83 -16.98
C LEU A 591 33.70 -12.25 -16.83
N LEU A 592 35.03 -12.41 -16.87
CA LEU A 592 35.70 -13.70 -16.68
C LEU A 592 35.55 -14.21 -15.25
N ARG A 593 35.68 -13.34 -14.24
CA ARG A 593 35.46 -13.71 -12.84
C ARG A 593 34.06 -14.28 -12.64
N GLU A 594 33.04 -13.60 -13.16
CA GLU A 594 31.66 -14.07 -13.08
C GLU A 594 31.42 -15.36 -13.87
N ALA A 595 32.01 -15.48 -15.08
CA ALA A 595 31.93 -16.71 -15.86
C ALA A 595 32.61 -17.90 -15.17
N LEU A 596 33.65 -17.66 -14.36
CA LEU A 596 34.34 -18.68 -13.58
C LEU A 596 33.62 -19.00 -12.26
N ASP A 597 32.94 -18.03 -11.63
CA ASP A 597 32.10 -18.27 -10.45
C ASP A 597 30.83 -19.08 -10.77
N ARG A 598 30.45 -19.16 -12.06
CA ARG A 598 29.43 -20.09 -12.60
C ARG A 598 29.76 -21.58 -12.34
N THR A 599 31.03 -21.89 -12.13
CA THR A 599 31.58 -23.25 -12.11
C THR A 599 31.03 -24.11 -10.95
N PRO A 600 31.03 -23.70 -9.67
CA PRO A 600 30.75 -24.64 -8.57
C PRO A 600 29.27 -25.05 -8.45
N ALA A 601 28.33 -24.12 -8.65
CA ALA A 601 26.89 -24.38 -8.53
C ALA A 601 26.32 -25.15 -9.74
N ASP A 602 26.79 -24.84 -10.95
CA ASP A 602 26.43 -25.60 -12.15
C ASP A 602 27.10 -26.98 -12.14
N LEU A 603 28.34 -27.10 -11.61
CA LEU A 603 28.98 -28.39 -11.36
C LEU A 603 28.20 -29.24 -10.37
N GLN A 604 27.71 -28.70 -9.24
CA GLN A 604 26.90 -29.45 -8.29
C GLN A 604 25.60 -29.97 -8.92
N ARG A 605 24.89 -29.12 -9.70
CA ARG A 605 23.69 -29.53 -10.44
C ARG A 605 23.99 -30.56 -11.54
N LEU A 606 25.10 -30.42 -12.27
CA LEU A 606 25.52 -31.35 -13.32
C LEU A 606 26.02 -32.69 -12.76
N SER A 607 26.63 -32.68 -11.57
CA SER A 607 27.11 -33.88 -10.85
C SER A 607 25.98 -34.84 -10.50
N GLY A 608 24.77 -34.32 -10.25
CA GLY A 608 23.56 -35.11 -9.99
C GLY A 608 22.80 -35.55 -11.25
N SER A 609 23.28 -35.24 -12.45
CA SER A 609 22.61 -35.54 -13.73
C SER A 609 23.33 -36.63 -14.52
N ALA A 610 22.72 -37.09 -15.63
CA ALA A 610 23.36 -38.01 -16.59
C ALA A 610 24.66 -37.46 -17.23
N ARG A 611 25.03 -36.21 -16.97
CA ARG A 611 26.25 -35.54 -17.46
C ARG A 611 27.34 -35.39 -16.39
N GLY A 612 27.28 -36.13 -15.27
CA GLY A 612 28.24 -36.02 -14.16
C GLY A 612 29.73 -36.20 -14.55
N GLU A 613 30.02 -36.97 -15.59
CA GLU A 613 31.40 -37.16 -16.09
C GLU A 613 31.98 -35.89 -16.77
N LEU A 614 31.13 -35.05 -17.39
CA LEU A 614 31.56 -33.75 -17.93
C LEU A 614 31.89 -32.77 -16.80
N ALA A 615 31.12 -32.80 -15.72
CA ALA A 615 31.40 -32.02 -14.51
C ALA A 615 32.74 -32.42 -13.88
N ARG A 616 33.01 -33.71 -13.72
CA ARG A 616 34.28 -34.21 -13.18
C ARG A 616 35.49 -33.74 -14.01
N ARG A 617 35.43 -33.87 -15.34
CA ARG A 617 36.52 -33.43 -16.23
C ARG A 617 36.74 -31.91 -16.21
N PHE A 618 35.67 -31.13 -16.06
CA PHE A 618 35.78 -29.67 -15.93
C PHE A 618 36.47 -29.27 -14.61
N THR A 619 36.11 -29.91 -13.49
CA THR A 619 36.75 -29.70 -12.18
C THR A 619 38.26 -30.00 -12.21
N GLU A 620 38.66 -31.10 -12.87
CA GLU A 620 40.08 -31.47 -13.03
C GLU A 620 40.88 -30.46 -13.85
N LEU A 621 40.26 -29.85 -14.87
CA LEU A 621 40.87 -28.80 -15.69
C LEU A 621 40.91 -27.44 -14.98
N ALA A 622 39.93 -27.14 -14.12
CA ALA A 622 39.82 -25.88 -13.39
C ALA A 622 40.65 -25.84 -12.09
N ALA A 623 41.09 -26.99 -11.56
CA ALA A 623 41.82 -27.14 -10.31
C ALA A 623 43.05 -26.21 -10.14
N PRO A 624 43.90 -25.97 -11.17
CA PRO A 624 45.04 -25.07 -11.03
C PRO A 624 44.65 -23.60 -10.78
N GLY A 625 43.51 -23.15 -11.33
CA GLY A 625 43.01 -21.78 -11.15
C GLY A 625 42.28 -21.56 -9.82
N LEU A 626 41.66 -22.61 -9.27
CA LEU A 626 40.99 -22.58 -7.97
C LEU A 626 41.98 -22.63 -6.79
N ALA A 627 43.10 -23.37 -6.94
CA ALA A 627 44.15 -23.42 -5.93
C ALA A 627 44.85 -22.06 -5.71
N ALA A 628 44.98 -21.25 -6.77
CA ALA A 628 45.55 -19.90 -6.68
C ALA A 628 44.66 -18.89 -5.92
N ARG A 629 43.33 -19.13 -5.87
CA ARG A 629 42.37 -18.30 -5.10
C ARG A 629 42.44 -18.56 -3.61
N ALA A 630 42.66 -19.80 -3.18
CA ALA A 630 42.76 -20.16 -1.77
C ALA A 630 44.00 -19.53 -1.10
N THR A 631 45.06 -19.28 -1.87
CA THR A 631 46.31 -18.68 -1.36
C THR A 631 46.28 -17.15 -1.26
N THR A 632 45.30 -16.47 -1.86
CA THR A 632 45.21 -15.00 -1.85
C THR A 632 44.14 -14.43 -0.91
N GLY A 633 43.38 -15.29 -0.23
CA GLY A 633 42.27 -14.89 0.66
C GLY A 633 42.64 -14.71 2.14
N ASP A 634 43.85 -15.08 2.56
CA ASP A 634 44.25 -15.10 3.97
C ASP A 634 45.08 -13.87 4.42
N ASP A 635 45.35 -12.89 3.55
CA ASP A 635 46.23 -11.74 3.86
C ASP A 635 45.51 -10.40 4.10
N GLU A 636 44.17 -10.34 4.15
CA GLU A 636 43.43 -9.14 4.58
C GLU A 636 42.31 -9.50 5.58
N ALA A 637 42.69 -9.62 6.85
CA ALA A 637 41.80 -9.60 8.01
C ALA A 637 42.09 -8.39 8.89
#